data_AF-A0A4R6HCD9-F1
#
_entry.id   AF-A0A4R6HCD9-F1
#
_cell.length_a   1.000
_cell.length_b   1.000
_cell.length_c   1.000
_cell.angle_alpha   90.00
_cell.angle_beta   90.00
_cell.angle_gamma   90.00
#
_symmetry.space_group_name_H-M   'P 1'
#
loop_
_entity.id
_entity.type
_entity.pdbx_description
1 polymer ?
#
loop_
_entity_poly.entity_id
_entity_poly.type
_entity_poly.pdbx_seq_one_letter_code
_entity_poly.pdbx_strand_id
1 'polypeptide(L)'
;MLGGISIWQLLIVLGIIILIFGTKKLRNVGGDLGGAVKGFKKAMHEEEKEKDEAEQADDPQARVSHEEGLNTYDVKAEQKAHDQQEHQEERK
;
A
#
# COMPACT_ATOMS: atom_id res chain seq x y z
N MET A 1 -25.25 -29.82 -5.09
CA MET A 1 -24.48 -30.27 -3.91
C MET A 1 -23.27 -29.36 -3.63
N LEU A 2 -23.39 -28.03 -3.78
CA LEU A 2 -22.29 -27.07 -3.52
C LEU A 2 -22.73 -25.92 -2.57
N GLY A 3 -23.82 -26.11 -1.83
CA GLY A 3 -24.39 -25.09 -0.93
C GLY A 3 -24.05 -25.30 0.55
N GLY A 4 -22.91 -25.92 0.86
CA GLY A 4 -22.56 -26.34 2.23
C GLY A 4 -21.58 -25.42 2.96
N ILE A 5 -20.90 -24.51 2.26
CA ILE A 5 -19.96 -23.58 2.88
C ILE A 5 -20.74 -22.33 3.26
N SER A 6 -21.31 -22.33 4.46
CA SER A 6 -21.95 -21.13 4.99
C SER A 6 -20.88 -20.16 5.50
N ILE A 7 -21.17 -18.86 5.34
CA ILE A 7 -20.29 -17.74 5.71
C ILE A 7 -19.89 -17.82 7.19
N TRP A 8 -20.77 -18.34 8.04
CA TRP A 8 -20.50 -18.55 9.47
C TRP A 8 -19.36 -19.53 9.75
N GLN A 9 -19.25 -20.61 8.96
CA GLN A 9 -18.18 -21.59 9.08
C GLN A 9 -16.84 -20.96 8.67
N LEU A 10 -16.83 -20.14 7.60
CA LEU A 10 -15.62 -19.45 7.15
C LEU A 10 -15.08 -18.48 8.21
N LEU A 11 -15.94 -17.75 8.91
CA LEU A 11 -15.53 -16.86 10.00
C LEU A 11 -14.90 -17.62 11.17
N ILE A 12 -15.48 -18.76 11.56
CA ILE A 12 -14.94 -19.60 12.63
C ILE A 12 -13.56 -20.15 12.24
N VAL A 13 -13.42 -20.68 11.01
CA VAL A 13 -12.15 -21.19 10.50
C VAL A 13 -11.09 -20.09 10.42
N LEU A 14 -11.46 -18.91 9.90
CA LEU A 14 -10.58 -17.74 9.85
C LEU A 14 -10.10 -17.36 11.25
N GLY A 15 -10.99 -17.34 12.25
CA GLY A 15 -10.64 -17.06 13.64
C GLY A 15 -9.55 -18.01 14.18
N ILE A 16 -9.67 -19.31 13.91
CA ILE A 16 -8.67 -20.30 14.34
C ILE A 16 -7.32 -20.06 13.65
N ILE A 17 -7.31 -19.78 12.35
CA ILE A 17 -6.08 -19.46 11.61
C ILE A 17 -5.40 -18.22 12.21
N ILE A 18 -6.16 -17.18 12.51
CA ILE A 18 -5.62 -15.96 13.13
C ILE A 18 -5.06 -16.24 14.52
N LEU A 19 -5.67 -17.14 15.30
CA LEU A 19 -5.14 -17.54 16.62
C LEU A 19 -3.83 -18.33 16.51
N ILE A 20 -3.70 -19.22 15.53
CA ILE A 20 -2.49 -20.04 15.31
C ILE A 20 -1.34 -19.16 14.79
N PHE A 21 -1.60 -18.35 13.77
CA PHE A 21 -0.57 -17.51 13.13
C PHE A 21 -0.32 -16.20 13.90
N GLY A 22 -1.27 -15.76 14.72
CA GLY A 22 -1.28 -14.46 15.37
C GLY A 22 -1.57 -13.31 14.39
N THR A 23 -2.14 -12.21 14.91
CA THR A 23 -2.44 -11.01 14.11
C THR A 23 -1.18 -10.30 13.58
N LYS A 24 -0.03 -10.50 14.23
CA LYS A 24 1.25 -9.86 13.85
C LYS A 24 1.79 -10.38 12.51
N LYS A 25 1.77 -11.70 12.30
CA LYS A 25 2.18 -12.32 11.02
C LYS A 25 1.16 -12.03 9.92
N LEU A 26 -0.14 -12.11 10.25
CA LEU A 26 -1.21 -11.83 9.31
C LEU A 26 -1.21 -10.37 8.83
N ARG A 27 -0.89 -9.41 9.71
CA ARG A 27 -0.78 -8.00 9.32
C ARG A 27 0.42 -7.75 8.41
N ASN A 28 1.56 -8.39 8.69
CA ASN A 28 2.77 -8.24 7.88
C ASN A 28 2.53 -8.75 6.45
N VAL A 29 2.03 -9.98 6.33
CA VAL A 29 1.78 -10.62 5.02
C VAL A 29 0.51 -10.05 4.35
N GLY A 30 -0.52 -9.74 5.14
CA GLY A 30 -1.76 -9.17 4.66
C GLY A 30 -1.64 -7.72 4.18
N GLY A 31 -0.67 -6.96 4.68
CA GLY A 31 -0.34 -5.64 4.14
C GLY A 31 0.20 -5.73 2.72
N ASP A 32 1.19 -6.61 2.50
CA ASP A 32 1.82 -6.81 1.19
C ASP A 32 0.81 -7.35 0.16
N LEU A 33 0.09 -8.41 0.52
CA LEU A 33 -0.94 -9.00 -0.34
C LEU A 33 -2.14 -8.08 -0.53
N GLY A 34 -2.58 -7.42 0.53
CA GLY A 34 -3.70 -6.48 0.49
C GLY A 34 -3.41 -5.27 -0.38
N GLY A 35 -2.18 -4.76 -0.36
CA GLY A 35 -1.72 -3.70 -1.25
C GLY A 35 -1.78 -4.09 -2.73
N ALA A 36 -1.26 -5.28 -3.06
CA ALA A 36 -1.29 -5.80 -4.43
C ALA A 36 -2.73 -6.01 -4.94
N VAL A 37 -3.60 -6.61 -4.12
CA VAL A 37 -5.01 -6.82 -4.46
C VAL A 37 -5.78 -5.50 -4.57
N LYS A 38 -5.46 -4.50 -3.74
CA LYS A 38 -6.08 -3.16 -3.82
C LYS A 38 -5.74 -2.46 -5.12
N GLY A 39 -4.49 -2.54 -5.59
CA GLY A 39 -4.08 -2.00 -6.89
C GLY A 39 -4.78 -2.71 -8.05
N PHE A 40 -4.85 -4.05 -8.00
CA PHE A 40 -5.57 -4.85 -8.99
C PHE A 40 -7.06 -4.50 -9.06
N LYS A 41 -7.75 -4.42 -7.91
CA LYS A 41 -9.16 -4.03 -7.84
C LYS A 41 -9.38 -2.62 -8.40
N LYS A 42 -8.46 -1.69 -8.11
CA LYS A 42 -8.54 -0.31 -8.59
C LYS A 42 -8.41 -0.25 -10.12
N ALA A 43 -7.40 -0.91 -10.69
CA ALA A 43 -7.21 -0.98 -12.14
C ALA A 43 -8.40 -1.63 -12.84
N MET A 44 -8.92 -2.74 -12.29
CA MET A 44 -10.11 -3.41 -12.84
C MET A 44 -11.36 -2.53 -12.80
N HIS A 45 -11.57 -1.77 -11.72
CA HIS A 45 -12.69 -0.83 -11.64
C HIS A 45 -12.49 0.45 -12.47
N GLU A 46 -11.25 0.91 -12.70
CA GLU A 46 -10.96 2.02 -13.61
C GLU A 46 -11.20 1.59 -15.06
N GLU A 47 -10.82 0.38 -15.46
CA GLU A 47 -11.15 -0.18 -16.79
C GLU A 47 -12.66 -0.42 -16.99
N GLU A 48 -13.38 -0.83 -15.94
CA GLU A 48 -14.84 -0.94 -15.98
C GLU A 48 -15.51 0.45 -16.07
N LYS A 49 -15.01 1.44 -15.33
CA LYS A 49 -15.50 2.82 -15.40
C LYS A 49 -15.18 3.49 -16.73
N GLU A 50 -14.01 3.28 -17.32
CA GLU A 50 -13.69 3.81 -18.66
C GLU A 50 -14.61 3.22 -19.74
N LYS A 51 -15.15 2.01 -19.54
CA LYS A 51 -16.19 1.43 -20.40
C LYS A 51 -17.58 2.05 -20.20
N ASP A 52 -17.92 2.50 -19.00
CA ASP A 52 -19.20 3.13 -18.68
C ASP A 52 -19.17 4.66 -18.88
N GLU A 53 -18.01 5.32 -18.74
CA GLU A 53 -17.79 6.77 -18.88
C GLU A 53 -17.58 7.20 -20.35
N ALA A 54 -17.49 6.26 -21.30
CA ALA A 54 -17.59 6.55 -22.73
C ALA A 54 -18.97 7.13 -23.13
N GLU A 55 -19.97 7.12 -22.24
CA GLU A 55 -21.24 7.85 -22.39
C GLU A 55 -21.33 9.15 -21.55
N GLN A 56 -20.31 9.54 -20.78
CA GLN A 56 -20.38 10.69 -19.88
C GLN A 56 -19.02 11.38 -19.68
N ALA A 57 -18.40 11.81 -20.77
CA ALA A 57 -17.21 12.67 -20.72
C ALA A 57 -17.60 14.12 -20.39
N ASP A 58 -17.51 14.54 -19.11
CA ASP A 58 -17.06 15.87 -18.68
C ASP A 58 -17.02 15.98 -17.13
N ASP A 59 -15.88 15.71 -16.47
CA ASP A 59 -15.49 16.40 -15.23
C ASP A 59 -13.97 16.26 -14.97
N PRO A 60 -13.17 17.35 -15.07
CA PRO A 60 -11.76 17.34 -14.73
C PRO A 60 -11.53 17.82 -13.28
N GLN A 61 -12.11 17.16 -12.26
CA GLN A 61 -11.73 17.42 -10.85
C GLN A 61 -11.75 16.16 -9.96
N ALA A 62 -10.62 15.43 -9.95
CA ALA A 62 -10.26 14.60 -8.79
C ALA A 62 -8.95 15.11 -8.19
N ARG A 63 -9.11 16.14 -7.37
CA ARG A 63 -8.11 16.71 -6.46
C ARG A 63 -7.43 15.57 -5.68
N VAL A 64 -6.11 15.46 -5.82
CA VAL A 64 -5.26 14.84 -4.81
C VAL A 64 -5.31 15.74 -3.57
N SER A 65 -6.28 15.48 -2.69
CA SER A 65 -6.28 16.02 -1.34
C SER A 65 -5.15 15.36 -0.56
N HIS A 66 -4.06 16.09 -0.41
CA HIS A 66 -3.01 15.79 0.56
C HIS A 66 -3.57 16.13 1.95
N GLU A 67 -4.22 15.17 2.60
CA GLU A 67 -4.48 15.28 4.04
C GLU A 67 -3.19 14.92 4.78
N GLU A 68 -2.67 15.91 5.48
CA GLU A 68 -1.62 15.78 6.48
C GLU A 68 -2.03 14.74 7.54
N GLY A 69 -1.33 13.62 7.55
CA GLY A 69 -1.44 12.60 8.58
C GLY A 69 -0.11 11.87 8.66
N LEU A 70 0.75 12.34 9.58
CA LEU A 70 2.06 11.77 9.91
C LEU A 70 2.12 10.26 9.69
N ASN A 71 3.01 9.79 8.82
CA ASN A 71 3.90 8.63 9.00
C ASN A 71 4.83 8.50 7.77
N THR A 72 5.56 9.56 7.43
CA THR A 72 6.76 9.41 6.61
C THR A 72 7.87 8.95 7.55
N TYR A 73 8.23 7.67 7.49
CA TYR A 73 9.37 7.14 8.23
C TYR A 73 10.65 7.69 7.60
N ASP A 74 11.28 8.64 8.30
CA ASP A 74 12.54 9.28 7.93
C ASP A 74 13.68 8.26 8.04
N VAL A 75 14.09 7.66 6.91
CA VAL A 75 15.31 6.84 6.86
C VAL A 75 16.48 7.80 6.77
N LYS A 76 16.97 8.23 7.93
CA LYS A 76 18.21 9.01 8.06
C LYS A 76 19.38 8.15 7.60
N ALA A 77 19.79 8.31 6.35
CA ALA A 77 21.06 7.80 5.86
C ALA A 77 22.19 8.58 6.54
N GLU A 78 22.73 8.03 7.62
CA GLU A 78 23.96 8.52 8.23
C GLU A 78 25.12 8.13 7.31
N GLN A 79 25.51 9.04 6.42
CA GLN A 79 26.76 8.93 5.67
C GLN A 79 27.51 10.25 5.80
N LYS A 80 28.28 10.35 6.89
CA LYS A 80 29.34 11.34 7.08
C LYS A 80 30.51 10.68 7.77
N ALA A 81 31.56 10.39 7.02
CA ALA A 81 32.93 10.83 7.32
C ALA A 81 33.86 10.28 6.24
N HIS A 82 34.83 11.12 5.88
CA HIS A 82 35.99 10.89 5.02
C HIS A 82 35.88 11.41 3.58
N ASP A 83 36.96 12.08 3.17
CA ASP A 83 37.25 12.70 1.87
C ASP A 83 36.76 14.14 1.65
N GLN A 84 37.26 15.04 2.50
CA GLN A 84 37.66 16.38 2.05
C GLN A 84 38.88 16.88 2.84
N GLN A 85 39.97 16.11 2.78
CA GLN A 85 41.32 16.69 2.77
C GLN A 85 41.64 17.00 1.30
N GLU A 86 42.47 18.03 1.08
CA GLU A 86 42.93 18.53 -0.23
C GLU A 86 41.96 19.49 -0.95
N HIS A 87 41.90 20.76 -0.52
CA HIS A 87 41.87 21.93 -1.43
C HIS A 87 41.76 23.28 -0.69
N GLN A 88 42.64 23.54 0.29
CA GLN A 88 42.83 24.94 0.73
C GLN A 88 44.23 25.20 1.30
N GLU A 89 45.26 24.84 0.54
CA GLU A 89 46.63 25.38 0.71
C GLU A 89 47.09 26.26 -0.48
N GLU A 90 46.24 26.55 -1.48
CA GLU A 90 46.64 27.29 -2.69
C GLU A 90 46.29 28.79 -2.72
N ARG A 91 45.94 29.39 -1.59
CA ARG A 91 45.79 30.86 -1.48
C ARG A 91 46.26 31.23 -0.07
N LYS A 92 47.52 31.63 0.11
CA LYS A 92 47.86 33.05 0.27
C LYS A 92 46.84 33.86 1.04
#